data_AF-X1FHL1-F1
#
_entry.id   AF-X1FHL1-F1
#
_cell.length_a   1.000
_cell.length_b   1.000
_cell.length_c   1.000
_cell.angle_alpha   90.00
_cell.angle_beta   90.00
_cell.angle_gamma   90.00
#
_symmetry.space_group_name_H-M   'P 1'
#
loop_
_entity.id
_entity.type
_entity.pdbx_description
1 polymer ?
#
loop_
_entity_poly.entity_id
_entity_poly.type
_entity_poly.pdbx_seq_one_letter_code
_entity_poly.pdbx_strand_id
1 'polypeptide(L)'
;GAQRKQLISQFLGESLFITSIAFVLALVVVTFVTPVLNNFIGREIELNLQQNIFMFLGLLVILVLVGLISGSYPALYLSAYRPISVLKNASPKGSGSSRFRSILVVFQFSISIALIICIGIVFGQLQFLHTKDLGYNKEQIVLLPGDERIMEKMELVKTRLLQ
;
A
#
# COMPACT_ATOMS: atom_id res chain seq x y z
N GLY A 1 19.91 2.26 -36.40
CA GLY A 1 18.43 2.37 -36.39
C GLY A 1 17.76 1.25 -35.60
N ALA A 2 17.98 -0.01 -36.00
CA ALA A 2 17.31 -1.19 -35.44
C ALA A 2 17.66 -1.52 -33.97
N GLN A 3 18.93 -1.38 -33.58
CA GLN A 3 19.41 -1.74 -32.23
C GLN A 3 18.72 -0.98 -31.09
N ARG A 4 18.27 0.27 -31.33
CA ARG A 4 17.64 1.10 -30.29
C ARG A 4 16.24 0.62 -29.92
N LYS A 5 15.40 0.32 -30.93
CA LYS A 5 14.03 -0.19 -30.71
C LYS A 5 14.05 -1.61 -30.13
N GLN A 6 15.02 -2.43 -30.52
CA GLN A 6 15.20 -3.78 -29.99
C GLN A 6 15.57 -3.78 -28.49
N LEU A 7 16.52 -2.93 -28.08
CA LEU A 7 16.88 -2.77 -26.66
C LEU A 7 15.70 -2.25 -25.83
N ILE A 8 14.93 -1.29 -26.36
CA ILE A 8 13.74 -0.76 -25.66
C ILE A 8 12.72 -1.88 -25.45
N SER A 9 12.39 -2.65 -26.50
CA SER A 9 11.41 -3.73 -26.41
C SER A 9 11.85 -4.85 -25.46
N GLN A 10 13.15 -5.17 -25.42
CA GLN A 10 13.69 -6.18 -24.52
C GLN A 10 13.57 -5.75 -23.06
N PHE A 11 14.04 -4.55 -22.70
CA PHE A 11 13.97 -4.06 -21.32
C PHE A 11 12.54 -3.87 -20.83
N LEU A 12 11.64 -3.40 -21.70
CA LEU A 12 10.23 -3.23 -21.37
C LEU A 12 9.55 -4.59 -21.15
N GLY A 13 9.88 -5.59 -21.98
CA GLY A 13 9.42 -6.96 -21.82
C GLY A 13 9.92 -7.63 -20.54
N GLU A 14 11.22 -7.51 -20.24
CA GLU A 14 11.80 -8.01 -18.98
C GLU A 14 11.15 -7.36 -17.76
N SER A 15 10.93 -6.04 -17.80
CA SER A 15 10.29 -5.31 -16.71
C SER A 15 8.85 -5.75 -16.49
N LEU A 16 8.07 -5.89 -17.56
CA LEU A 16 6.71 -6.41 -17.50
C LEU A 16 6.69 -7.83 -16.92
N PHE A 17 7.57 -8.72 -17.38
CA PHE A 17 7.67 -10.09 -16.89
C PHE A 17 7.96 -10.17 -15.38
N ILE A 18 8.94 -9.39 -14.90
CA ILE A 18 9.27 -9.32 -13.47
C ILE A 18 8.08 -8.78 -12.67
N THR A 19 7.42 -7.72 -13.16
CA THR A 19 6.25 -7.17 -12.46
C THR A 19 5.08 -8.14 -12.42
N SER A 20 4.85 -8.94 -13.47
CA SER A 20 3.83 -9.99 -13.48
C SER A 20 4.12 -11.08 -12.44
N ILE A 21 5.37 -11.52 -12.30
CA ILE A 21 5.75 -12.49 -11.26
C ILE A 21 5.53 -11.90 -9.87
N ALA A 22 5.98 -10.67 -9.64
CA ALA A 22 5.79 -9.98 -8.36
C ALA A 22 4.31 -9.80 -8.01
N PHE A 23 3.47 -9.52 -9.00
CA PHE A 23 2.02 -9.39 -8.83
C PHE A 23 1.36 -10.71 -8.39
N VAL A 24 1.73 -11.83 -9.00
CA VAL A 24 1.24 -13.15 -8.58
C VAL A 24 1.66 -13.45 -7.14
N LEU A 25 2.92 -13.19 -6.79
CA LEU A 25 3.41 -13.35 -5.42
C LEU A 25 2.65 -12.45 -4.44
N ALA A 26 2.35 -11.21 -4.82
CA ALA A 26 1.58 -10.30 -4.00
C ALA A 26 0.17 -10.84 -3.73
N LEU A 27 -0.52 -11.40 -4.74
CA LEU A 27 -1.84 -12.01 -4.53
C LEU A 27 -1.78 -13.15 -3.51
N VAL A 28 -0.78 -14.03 -3.60
CA VAL A 28 -0.58 -15.11 -2.63
C VAL A 28 -0.38 -14.54 -1.23
N VAL A 29 0.52 -13.58 -1.07
CA VAL A 29 0.80 -12.96 0.24
C VAL A 29 -0.44 -12.31 0.82
N VAL A 30 -1.18 -11.53 0.04
CA VAL A 30 -2.39 -10.85 0.52
C VAL A 30 -3.44 -11.88 0.97
N THR A 31 -3.66 -12.96 0.21
CA THR A 31 -4.59 -14.02 0.63
C THR A 31 -4.21 -14.65 1.99
N PHE A 32 -2.93 -14.81 2.30
CA PHE A 32 -2.47 -15.33 3.59
C PHE A 32 -2.49 -14.29 4.72
N VAL A 33 -2.22 -13.03 4.41
CA VAL A 33 -2.14 -11.95 5.42
C VAL A 33 -3.52 -11.42 5.79
N THR A 34 -4.48 -11.37 4.85
CA THR A 34 -5.85 -10.92 5.09
C THR A 34 -6.52 -11.58 6.31
N PRO A 35 -6.54 -12.92 6.49
CA PRO A 35 -7.16 -13.51 7.67
C PRO A 35 -6.44 -13.13 8.97
N VAL A 36 -5.11 -13.01 8.96
CA VAL A 36 -4.34 -12.56 10.14
C VAL A 36 -4.72 -11.13 10.51
N LEU A 37 -4.84 -10.25 9.52
CA LEU A 37 -5.24 -8.86 9.71
C LEU A 37 -6.69 -8.73 10.21
N ASN A 38 -7.60 -9.54 9.66
CA ASN A 38 -9.00 -9.56 10.07
C ASN A 38 -9.16 -9.94 11.54
N ASN A 39 -8.41 -10.96 12.00
CA ASN A 39 -8.38 -11.35 13.40
C ASN A 39 -7.78 -10.25 14.30
N PHE A 40 -6.76 -9.52 13.82
CA PHE A 40 -6.09 -8.49 14.59
C PHE A 40 -6.94 -7.20 14.76
N ILE A 41 -7.69 -6.81 13.72
CA ILE A 41 -8.47 -5.56 13.71
C ILE A 41 -9.96 -5.83 14.06
N GLY A 42 -10.40 -7.10 14.07
CA GLY A 42 -11.80 -7.45 14.28
C GLY A 42 -12.71 -6.97 13.14
N ARG A 43 -12.21 -6.96 11.91
CA ARG A 43 -12.91 -6.52 10.69
C ARG A 43 -12.84 -7.61 9.63
N GLU A 44 -13.92 -7.76 8.86
CA GLU A 44 -13.97 -8.70 7.73
C GLU A 44 -13.54 -7.97 6.45
N ILE A 45 -12.26 -8.06 6.11
CA ILE A 45 -11.74 -7.63 4.81
C ILE A 45 -11.71 -8.87 3.92
N GLU A 46 -12.47 -8.86 2.84
CA GLU A 46 -12.49 -9.95 1.87
C GLU A 46 -11.95 -9.51 0.51
N LEU A 47 -11.15 -10.37 -0.12
CA LEU A 47 -10.64 -10.17 -1.47
C LEU A 47 -11.59 -10.78 -2.51
N ASN A 48 -12.68 -10.08 -2.80
CA ASN A 48 -13.67 -10.54 -3.77
C ASN A 48 -13.32 -10.16 -5.22
N LEU A 49 -12.23 -10.73 -5.74
CA LEU A 49 -11.75 -10.49 -7.10
C LEU A 49 -12.71 -11.00 -8.19
N GLN A 50 -13.51 -12.02 -7.90
CA GLN A 50 -14.48 -12.59 -8.85
C GLN A 50 -15.77 -11.76 -8.95
N GLN A 51 -16.24 -11.22 -7.83
CA GLN A 51 -17.50 -10.46 -7.79
C GLN A 51 -17.31 -8.99 -8.19
N ASN A 52 -16.11 -8.44 -7.96
CA ASN A 52 -15.82 -7.04 -8.22
C ASN A 52 -14.94 -6.87 -9.47
N ILE A 53 -15.58 -6.87 -10.64
CA ILE A 53 -14.89 -6.73 -11.94
C ILE A 53 -14.09 -5.41 -12.05
N PHE A 54 -14.54 -4.34 -11.39
CA PHE A 54 -13.84 -3.07 -11.34
C PHE A 54 -12.52 -3.19 -10.59
N MET A 55 -12.50 -3.93 -9.48
CA MET A 55 -11.27 -4.18 -8.72
C MET A 55 -10.27 -4.99 -9.55
N PHE A 56 -10.72 -6.06 -10.21
CA PHE A 56 -9.86 -6.88 -11.07
C PHE A 56 -9.26 -6.05 -12.23
N LEU A 57 -10.09 -5.28 -12.93
CA LEU A 57 -9.63 -4.45 -14.04
C LEU A 57 -8.68 -3.34 -13.55
N GLY A 58 -8.96 -2.74 -12.39
CA GLY A 58 -8.09 -1.76 -11.74
C GLY A 58 -6.70 -2.33 -11.43
N LEU A 59 -6.63 -3.53 -10.85
CA LEU A 59 -5.35 -4.21 -10.59
C LEU A 59 -4.57 -4.47 -11.89
N LEU A 60 -5.25 -4.89 -12.97
CA LEU A 60 -4.62 -5.17 -14.25
C LEU A 60 -4.05 -3.89 -14.90
N VAL A 61 -4.83 -2.80 -14.87
CA VAL A 61 -4.37 -1.48 -15.33
C VAL A 61 -3.15 -1.02 -14.54
N ILE A 62 -3.18 -1.16 -13.21
CA ILE A 62 -2.04 -0.79 -12.34
C ILE A 62 -0.82 -1.64 -12.68
N LEU A 63 -0.96 -2.96 -12.87
CA LEU A 63 0.14 -3.85 -13.24
C LEU A 63 0.84 -3.37 -14.52
N VAL A 64 0.06 -3.09 -15.56
CA VAL A 64 0.58 -2.63 -16.86
C VAL A 64 1.25 -1.27 -16.72
N LEU A 65 0.63 -0.32 -16.01
CA LEU A 65 1.18 1.01 -15.78
C LEU A 65 2.50 0.94 -15.00
N VAL A 66 2.56 0.16 -13.92
CA VAL A 66 3.77 0.01 -13.10
C VAL A 66 4.89 -0.66 -13.90
N GLY A 67 4.60 -1.73 -14.64
CA GLY A 67 5.57 -2.39 -15.52
C GLY A 67 6.10 -1.47 -16.61
N LEU A 68 5.22 -0.69 -17.24
CA LEU A 68 5.61 0.31 -18.25
C LEU A 68 6.44 1.43 -17.64
N ILE A 69 6.04 2.03 -16.52
CA ILE A 69 6.77 3.15 -15.90
C ILE A 69 8.14 2.69 -15.41
N SER A 70 8.19 1.54 -14.73
CA SER A 70 9.43 0.95 -14.22
C SER A 70 10.39 0.59 -15.35
N GLY A 71 9.90 -0.01 -16.44
CA GLY A 71 10.71 -0.43 -17.58
C GLY A 71 11.03 0.68 -18.59
N SER A 72 10.20 1.72 -18.70
CA SER A 72 10.43 2.84 -19.61
C SER A 72 11.70 3.60 -19.24
N TYR A 73 12.02 3.68 -17.95
CA TYR A 73 13.18 4.41 -17.46
C TYR A 73 14.52 3.79 -17.92
N PRO A 74 14.81 2.49 -17.67
CA PRO A 74 15.98 1.81 -18.24
C PRO A 74 15.97 1.75 -19.76
N ALA A 75 14.80 1.50 -20.37
CA ALA A 75 14.68 1.30 -21.82
C ALA A 75 15.02 2.57 -22.61
N LEU A 76 14.46 3.72 -22.23
CA LEU A 76 14.74 4.99 -22.91
C LEU A 76 16.18 5.46 -22.66
N TYR A 77 16.73 5.12 -21.50
CA TYR A 77 18.06 5.55 -21.08
C TYR A 77 19.20 4.72 -21.68
N LEU A 78 19.17 3.38 -21.56
CA LEU A 78 20.20 2.51 -22.16
C LEU A 78 20.16 2.53 -23.68
N SER A 79 18.97 2.69 -24.27
CA SER A 79 18.85 2.79 -25.73
C SER A 79 19.48 4.07 -26.30
N ALA A 80 19.73 5.10 -25.47
CA ALA A 80 20.43 6.31 -25.86
C ALA A 80 21.97 6.19 -25.79
N TYR A 81 22.51 5.11 -25.21
CA TYR A 81 23.96 4.89 -25.17
C TYR A 81 24.49 4.54 -26.56
N ARG A 82 25.32 5.44 -27.11
CA ARG A 82 26.10 5.17 -28.32
C ARG A 82 27.49 4.65 -27.89
N PRO A 83 27.89 3.42 -28.28
CA PRO A 83 29.19 2.84 -27.92
C PRO A 83 30.40 3.59 -28.49
N ILE A 84 30.20 4.57 -29.39
CA ILE A 84 31.28 5.30 -30.07
C ILE A 84 31.83 6.44 -29.20
N SER A 85 31.13 6.88 -28.15
CA SER A 85 31.57 7.98 -27.27
C SER A 85 32.48 7.54 -26.10
N VAL A 86 32.78 6.24 -25.95
CA VAL A 86 33.74 5.77 -24.94
C VAL A 86 35.18 5.69 -25.46
N LEU A 87 35.39 5.71 -26.78
CA LEU A 87 36.71 5.60 -27.42
C LEU A 87 37.33 6.96 -27.80
N LYS A 88 36.54 8.04 -27.82
CA LYS A 88 37.02 9.38 -28.15
C LYS A 88 36.70 10.28 -26.96
N ASN A 89 37.76 10.74 -26.29
CA ASN A 89 37.84 11.65 -25.14
C ASN A 89 36.81 12.83 -25.18
N ALA A 90 35.53 12.54 -25.04
CA ALA A 90 34.43 13.47 -25.03
C ALA A 90 33.71 13.25 -23.71
N SER A 91 33.80 14.26 -22.84
CA SER A 91 33.22 14.27 -21.50
C SER A 91 31.88 13.55 -21.46
N PRO A 92 31.65 12.61 -20.53
CA PRO A 92 30.43 11.84 -20.51
C PRO A 92 29.27 12.79 -20.25
N LYS A 93 28.54 13.17 -21.31
CA LYS A 93 27.16 13.67 -21.23
C LYS A 93 26.26 12.51 -20.76
N GLY A 94 26.51 12.03 -19.54
CA GLY A 94 25.84 10.92 -18.87
C GLY A 94 25.61 11.19 -17.38
N SER A 95 25.84 12.42 -16.89
CA SER A 95 25.69 12.75 -15.47
C SER A 95 24.25 12.99 -15.02
N GLY A 96 23.32 13.27 -15.93
CA GLY A 96 21.91 13.57 -15.58
C GLY A 96 21.09 12.34 -15.22
N SER A 97 21.45 11.20 -15.79
CA SER A 97 20.72 9.95 -15.69
C SER A 97 21.12 9.07 -14.50
N SER A 98 22.40 9.02 -14.17
CA SER A 98 22.85 8.42 -12.90
C SER A 98 22.17 9.14 -11.71
N ARG A 99 22.10 10.48 -11.75
CA ARG A 99 21.41 11.28 -10.72
C ARG A 99 19.92 10.98 -10.65
N PHE A 100 19.22 10.86 -11.77
CA PHE A 100 17.80 10.54 -11.77
C PHE A 100 17.50 9.14 -11.22
N ARG A 101 18.38 8.15 -11.49
CA ARG A 101 18.26 6.80 -10.90
C ARG A 101 18.40 6.87 -9.38
N SER A 102 19.41 7.59 -8.91
CA SER A 102 19.61 7.80 -7.48
C SER A 102 18.42 8.50 -6.83
N ILE A 103 17.82 9.50 -7.48
CA ILE A 103 16.61 10.18 -6.99
C ILE A 103 15.43 9.20 -6.89
N LEU A 104 15.17 8.40 -7.93
CA LEU A 104 14.08 7.40 -7.87
C LEU A 104 14.29 6.38 -6.75
N VAL A 105 15.52 5.88 -6.60
CA VAL A 105 15.85 4.89 -5.58
C VAL A 105 15.69 5.49 -4.18
N VAL A 106 16.19 6.70 -3.95
CA VAL A 106 16.02 7.40 -2.66
C VAL A 106 14.53 7.63 -2.36
N PHE A 107 13.76 8.11 -3.35
CA PHE A 107 12.33 8.35 -3.21
C PHE A 107 11.55 7.06 -2.87
N GLN A 108 11.86 5.95 -3.55
CA GLN A 108 11.28 4.64 -3.27
C GLN A 108 11.54 4.20 -1.83
N PHE A 109 12.81 4.27 -1.38
CA PHE A 109 13.16 3.90 -0.01
C PHE A 109 12.54 4.82 1.03
N SER A 110 12.46 6.13 0.76
CA SER A 110 11.77 7.08 1.65
C SER A 110 10.30 6.71 1.87
N ILE A 111 9.57 6.39 0.79
CA ILE A 111 8.17 5.96 0.90
C ILE A 111 8.04 4.67 1.69
N SER A 112 8.88 3.66 1.41
CA SER A 112 8.83 2.38 2.14
C SER A 112 9.11 2.56 3.63
N ILE A 113 10.12 3.36 4.00
CA ILE A 113 10.43 3.65 5.41
C ILE A 113 9.26 4.38 6.08
N ALA A 114 8.69 5.39 5.43
CA ALA A 114 7.54 6.12 5.95
C ALA A 114 6.33 5.18 6.17
N LEU A 115 6.08 4.26 5.25
CA LEU A 115 5.00 3.29 5.36
C LEU A 115 5.22 2.34 6.55
N ILE A 116 6.44 1.82 6.72
CA ILE A 116 6.80 0.94 7.84
C ILE A 116 6.57 1.65 9.18
N ILE A 117 7.01 2.91 9.29
CA ILE A 117 6.78 3.73 10.50
C ILE A 117 5.29 3.92 10.74
N CYS A 118 4.53 4.28 9.70
CA CYS A 118 3.08 4.49 9.80
C CYS A 118 2.34 3.24 10.29
N ILE A 119 2.64 2.07 9.70
CA ILE A 119 2.06 0.79 10.12
C ILE A 119 2.43 0.49 11.57
N GLY A 120 3.68 0.73 11.98
CA GLY A 120 4.12 0.57 13.37
C GLY A 120 3.35 1.46 14.35
N ILE A 121 3.10 2.72 14.00
CA ILE A 121 2.31 3.64 14.82
C ILE A 121 0.86 3.17 14.91
N VAL A 122 0.23 2.82 13.80
CA VAL A 122 -1.16 2.33 13.77
C VAL A 122 -1.29 1.05 14.58
N PHE A 123 -0.33 0.13 14.47
CA PHE A 123 -0.28 -1.09 15.28
C PHE A 123 -0.17 -0.78 16.77
N GLY A 124 0.71 0.16 17.14
CA GLY A 124 0.83 0.62 18.53
C GLY A 124 -0.45 1.28 19.05
N GLN A 125 -1.13 2.07 18.21
CA GLN A 125 -2.43 2.66 18.55
C GLN A 125 -3.50 1.59 18.75
N LEU A 126 -3.59 0.60 17.86
CA LEU A 126 -4.52 -0.53 17.98
C LEU A 126 -4.26 -1.35 19.24
N GLN A 127 -2.99 -1.63 19.55
CA GLN A 127 -2.63 -2.32 20.78
C GLN A 127 -2.99 -1.47 22.01
N PHE A 128 -2.74 -0.16 22.00
CA PHE A 128 -3.14 0.73 23.08
C PHE A 128 -4.66 0.75 23.26
N LEU A 129 -5.45 0.78 22.17
CA LEU A 129 -6.91 0.67 22.19
C LEU A 129 -7.40 -0.68 22.75
N HIS A 130 -6.65 -1.76 22.52
CA HIS A 130 -6.99 -3.09 23.03
C HIS A 130 -6.56 -3.31 24.49
N THR A 131 -5.50 -2.64 24.95
CA THR A 131 -4.92 -2.85 26.30
C THR A 131 -5.36 -1.77 27.29
N LYS A 132 -5.79 -0.59 26.83
CA LYS A 132 -6.48 0.38 27.67
C LYS A 132 -7.87 -0.14 27.97
N ASP A 133 -8.06 -0.49 29.23
CA ASP A 133 -9.36 -0.65 29.85
C ASP A 133 -10.25 0.54 29.44
N LEU A 134 -11.27 0.28 28.61
CA LEU A 134 -12.14 1.35 28.09
C LEU A 134 -12.93 2.04 29.21
N GLY A 135 -12.81 1.58 30.47
CA GLY A 135 -13.65 2.01 31.58
C GLY A 135 -15.12 1.66 31.37
N TYR A 136 -15.43 0.92 30.31
CA TYR A 136 -16.75 0.44 29.96
C TYR A 136 -16.65 -0.96 29.37
N ASN A 137 -17.21 -1.91 30.10
CA ASN A 137 -17.27 -3.30 29.73
C ASN A 137 -18.27 -3.47 28.57
N LYS A 138 -17.79 -3.79 27.35
CA LYS A 138 -18.68 -4.07 26.19
C LYS A 138 -19.61 -5.27 26.44
N GLU A 139 -19.30 -6.11 27.42
CA GLU A 139 -20.11 -7.28 27.81
C GLU A 139 -21.21 -6.93 28.83
N GLN A 140 -21.26 -5.69 29.34
CA GLN A 140 -22.32 -5.20 30.22
C GLN A 140 -23.12 -4.04 29.61
N ILE A 141 -23.39 -4.08 28.30
CA ILE A 141 -24.47 -3.27 27.75
C ILE A 141 -25.79 -3.90 28.21
N VAL A 142 -26.25 -3.49 29.39
CA VAL A 142 -27.63 -3.75 29.81
C VAL A 142 -28.52 -2.88 28.94
N LEU A 143 -29.08 -3.47 27.89
CA LEU A 143 -30.25 -2.92 27.20
C LEU A 143 -31.39 -2.93 28.21
N LEU A 144 -31.58 -1.83 28.93
CA LEU A 144 -32.78 -1.60 29.71
C LEU A 144 -33.89 -1.31 28.69
N PRO A 145 -34.86 -2.21 28.47
CA PRO A 145 -36.04 -1.85 27.70
C PRO A 145 -36.68 -0.65 28.40
N GLY A 146 -36.96 0.40 27.63
CA GLY A 146 -37.52 1.64 28.14
C GLY A 146 -38.92 1.40 28.72
N ASP A 147 -38.98 1.00 29.99
CA ASP A 147 -40.17 1.08 30.80
C ASP A 147 -40.39 2.56 31.12
N GLU A 148 -41.53 3.12 30.68
CA GLU A 148 -41.89 4.54 30.82
C GLU A 148 -41.77 5.03 32.28
N ARG A 149 -41.84 4.11 33.25
CA ARG A 149 -41.69 4.37 34.69
C ARG A 149 -40.26 4.75 35.12
N ILE A 150 -39.24 4.43 34.32
CA ILE A 150 -37.83 4.76 34.61
C ILE A 150 -37.50 6.17 34.11
N MET A 151 -38.12 6.62 33.02
CA MET A 151 -37.97 7.98 32.50
C MET A 151 -38.51 9.03 33.48
N GLU A 152 -39.61 8.70 34.17
CA GLU A 152 -40.24 9.57 35.17
C GLU A 152 -39.38 9.73 36.46
N LYS A 153 -38.55 8.74 36.79
CA LYS A 153 -37.65 8.78 37.96
C LYS A 153 -36.23 9.27 37.65
N MET A 154 -35.91 9.52 36.39
CA MET A 154 -34.59 10.07 36.01
C MET A 154 -34.37 11.50 36.54
N GLU A 155 -35.44 12.28 36.78
CA GLU A 155 -35.31 13.58 37.46
C GLU A 155 -34.85 13.43 38.91
N LEU A 156 -35.36 12.43 39.65
CA LEU A 156 -34.98 12.19 41.05
C LEU A 156 -33.53 11.73 41.22
N VAL A 157 -32.99 11.02 40.22
CA VAL A 157 -31.58 10.59 40.21
C VAL A 157 -30.66 11.78 39.94
N LYS A 158 -31.04 12.70 39.05
CA LYS A 158 -30.28 13.96 38.85
C LYS A 158 -30.26 14.83 40.09
N THR A 159 -31.38 14.93 40.82
CA THR A 159 -31.45 15.76 42.04
C THR A 159 -30.60 15.20 43.18
N ARG A 160 -30.48 13.87 43.33
CA ARG A 160 -29.65 13.26 44.39
C ARG A 160 -28.15 13.23 44.09
N LEU A 161 -27.73 13.43 42.85
CA LEU A 161 -26.31 13.50 42.47
C LEU A 161 -25.75 14.93 42.50
N LEU A 162 -26.62 15.94 42.67
CA LEU A 162 -26.25 17.34 42.82
C LEU A 162 -26.28 17.82 44.28
N GLN A 163 -26.45 16.91 45.23
CA GLN A 163 -26.35 17.15 46.68
C GLN A 163 -25.12 16.43 47.21
#